data_AF-A0A7G2M2W2-F1
#
_entry.id   AF-A0A7G2M2W2-F1
#
_cell.length_a   1.000
_cell.length_b   1.000
_cell.length_c   1.000
_cell.angle_alpha   90.00
_cell.angle_beta   90.00
_cell.angle_gamma   90.00
#
_symmetry.space_group_name_H-M   'P 1'
#
loop_
_entity.id
_entity.type
_entity.pdbx_description
1 polymer ?
#
loop_
_entity_poly.entity_id
_entity_poly.type
_entity_poly.pdbx_seq_one_letter_code
_entity_poly.pdbx_strand_id
1 'polypeptide(L)'
;MYWRAMSEDQPGPKWAGLFAAYWPDYHAWWLKEGEAARPTYAQCRRALVKHMPEMAPLYDELCTLAGGSDHAARFLSFYCPPPYLSACSQAIWAGKEPVMVRNYDYNPNAFDAMVLRTNWQGHQVMGTSDGLWGLVDG
;
A
#
# COMPACT_ATOMS: atom_id res chain seq x y z
N MET A 1 -16.64 -8.88 7.89
CA MET A 1 -15.66 -7.83 7.55
C MET A 1 -15.87 -6.67 8.50
N TYR A 2 -14.85 -6.30 9.27
CA TYR A 2 -14.89 -5.15 10.19
C TYR A 2 -13.94 -4.09 9.69
N TRP A 3 -14.42 -2.86 9.59
CA TRP A 3 -13.59 -1.73 9.18
C TRP A 3 -12.75 -1.22 10.34
N ARG A 4 -11.53 -0.80 10.01
CA ARG A 4 -10.60 -0.17 10.95
C ARG A 4 -10.15 1.17 10.38
N ALA A 5 -9.75 2.06 11.28
CA ALA A 5 -9.14 3.32 10.91
C ALA A 5 -7.83 3.50 11.68
N MET A 6 -6.80 3.98 10.99
CA MET A 6 -5.51 4.32 11.58
C MET A 6 -5.16 5.77 11.21
N SER A 7 -4.64 6.49 12.20
CA SER A 7 -4.18 7.86 12.04
C SER A 7 -2.80 8.01 12.67
N GLU A 8 -1.82 8.37 11.84
CA GLU A 8 -0.42 8.51 12.24
C GLU A 8 0.28 9.58 11.38
N ASP A 9 0.70 10.70 11.98
CA ASP A 9 1.26 11.82 11.22
C ASP A 9 2.66 11.54 10.69
N GLN A 10 3.40 10.60 11.29
CA GLN A 10 4.71 10.12 10.84
C GLN A 10 4.68 8.60 10.75
N PRO A 11 5.53 7.95 9.93
CA PRO A 11 5.66 6.51 9.95
C PRO A 11 6.05 6.05 11.36
N GLY A 12 5.33 5.08 11.91
CA GLY A 12 5.51 4.77 13.32
C GLY A 12 4.93 3.43 13.78
N PRO A 13 4.86 3.23 15.10
CA PRO A 13 4.47 1.96 15.69
C PRO A 13 3.04 1.54 15.38
N LYS A 14 2.12 2.47 15.06
CA LYS A 14 0.76 2.07 14.65
C LYS A 14 0.81 1.40 13.28
N TRP A 15 1.52 2.00 12.33
CA TRP A 15 1.74 1.40 11.02
C TRP A 15 2.52 0.08 11.12
N ALA A 16 3.58 0.01 11.92
CA ALA A 16 4.34 -1.22 12.11
C ALA A 16 3.48 -2.37 12.69
N GLY A 17 2.59 -2.05 13.64
CA GLY A 17 1.63 -3.02 14.17
C GLY A 17 0.60 -3.47 13.14
N LEU A 18 0.12 -2.55 12.29
CA LEU A 18 -0.75 -2.88 11.17
C LEU A 18 -0.05 -3.81 10.17
N PHE A 19 1.18 -3.45 9.78
CA PHE A 19 1.98 -4.25 8.87
C PHE A 19 2.16 -5.67 9.41
N ALA A 20 2.59 -5.81 10.67
CA ALA A 20 2.80 -7.12 11.29
C ALA A 20 1.52 -7.97 11.32
N ALA A 21 0.35 -7.34 11.51
CA ALA A 21 -0.93 -8.04 11.53
C ALA A 21 -1.38 -8.54 10.15
N TYR A 22 -1.05 -7.82 9.08
CA TYR A 22 -1.54 -8.12 7.72
C TYR A 22 -0.48 -8.84 6.87
N TRP A 23 0.78 -8.77 7.28
CA TRP A 23 1.92 -9.30 6.53
C TRP A 23 1.81 -10.80 6.19
N PRO A 24 1.32 -11.70 7.06
CA PRO A 24 1.21 -13.12 6.69
C PRO A 24 0.37 -13.36 5.43
N ASP A 25 -0.76 -12.66 5.29
CA ASP A 25 -1.65 -12.81 4.14
C ASP A 25 -1.06 -12.14 2.89
N TYR A 26 -0.49 -10.94 3.05
CA TYR A 26 0.23 -10.27 1.96
C TYR A 26 1.46 -11.05 1.49
N HIS A 27 2.17 -11.70 2.39
CA HIS A 27 3.34 -12.50 2.08
C HIS A 27 2.97 -13.74 1.27
N ALA A 28 1.90 -14.43 1.68
CA ALA A 28 1.33 -15.56 0.93
C ALA A 28 0.88 -15.12 -0.48
N TRP A 29 0.22 -13.97 -0.59
CA TRP A 29 -0.17 -13.40 -1.89
C TRP A 29 1.05 -13.00 -2.73
N TRP A 30 2.02 -12.29 -2.15
CA TRP A 30 3.23 -11.82 -2.84
C TRP A 30 4.03 -12.97 -3.46
N LEU A 31 4.08 -14.11 -2.77
CA LEU A 31 4.78 -15.30 -3.19
C LEU A 31 3.92 -16.34 -3.92
N LYS A 32 2.67 -16.02 -4.30
CA LYS A 32 1.75 -17.01 -4.92
C LYS A 32 2.28 -17.64 -6.22
N GLU A 33 3.16 -16.92 -6.93
CA GLU A 33 3.81 -17.35 -8.17
C GLU A 33 5.27 -17.84 -7.92
N GLY A 34 5.68 -17.94 -6.65
CA GLY A 34 7.04 -18.28 -6.22
C GLY A 34 7.97 -17.06 -6.10
N GLU A 35 9.01 -17.20 -5.28
CA GLU A 35 9.97 -16.12 -5.02
C GLU A 35 10.72 -15.68 -6.29
N ALA A 36 11.11 -16.64 -7.14
CA ALA A 36 11.86 -16.37 -8.36
C ALA A 36 11.07 -15.56 -9.41
N ALA A 37 9.73 -15.50 -9.28
CA ALA A 37 8.89 -14.65 -10.11
C ALA A 37 8.86 -13.18 -9.65
N ARG A 38 9.46 -12.87 -8.49
CA ARG A 38 9.52 -11.51 -7.93
C ARG A 38 10.88 -10.85 -8.22
N PRO A 39 10.91 -9.51 -8.39
CA PRO A 39 12.17 -8.78 -8.42
C PRO A 39 12.91 -8.89 -7.08
N THR A 40 14.23 -8.91 -7.15
CA THR A 40 15.12 -8.81 -5.98
C THR A 40 14.98 -7.44 -5.30
N TYR A 41 15.32 -7.36 -4.01
CA TYR A 41 15.36 -6.10 -3.27
C TYR A 41 16.14 -5.00 -4.02
N ALA A 42 17.28 -5.35 -4.61
CA ALA A 42 18.10 -4.40 -5.35
C ALA A 42 17.42 -3.89 -6.62
N GLN A 43 16.64 -4.73 -7.32
CA GLN A 43 15.84 -4.31 -8.47
C GLN A 43 14.69 -3.38 -8.02
N CYS A 44 13.97 -3.76 -6.97
CA CYS A 44 12.91 -2.97 -6.36
C CYS A 44 13.38 -1.56 -5.98
N ARG A 45 14.44 -1.46 -5.17
CA ARG A 45 14.96 -0.17 -4.71
C ARG A 45 15.50 0.68 -5.86
N ARG A 46 16.19 0.09 -6.84
CA ARG A 46 16.65 0.82 -8.03
C ARG A 46 15.49 1.37 -8.85
N ALA A 47 14.42 0.59 -9.03
CA ALA A 47 13.24 1.06 -9.74
C ALA A 47 12.57 2.22 -9.00
N LEU A 48 12.41 2.10 -7.69
CA LEU A 48 11.84 3.15 -6.85
C LEU A 48 12.67 4.45 -6.94
N VAL A 49 13.98 4.38 -6.69
CA VAL A 49 14.86 5.56 -6.75
C VAL A 49 14.90 6.19 -8.15
N LYS A 50 14.82 5.38 -9.21
CA LYS A 50 14.83 5.90 -10.58
C LYS A 50 13.53 6.63 -10.94
N HIS A 51 12.39 6.13 -10.49
CA HIS A 51 11.08 6.58 -10.97
C HIS A 51 10.30 7.45 -9.98
N MET A 52 10.57 7.31 -8.69
CA MET A 52 9.94 8.05 -7.59
C MET A 52 10.97 8.36 -6.50
N PRO A 53 12.06 9.11 -6.81
CA PRO A 53 13.14 9.38 -5.87
C PRO A 53 12.67 10.04 -4.57
N GLU A 54 11.62 10.86 -4.61
CA GLU A 54 11.01 11.53 -3.46
C GLU A 54 10.35 10.54 -2.48
N MET A 55 10.01 9.33 -2.92
CA MET A 55 9.45 8.28 -2.08
C MET A 55 10.51 7.41 -1.41
N ALA A 56 11.77 7.47 -1.86
CA ALA A 56 12.83 6.59 -1.37
C ALA A 56 13.10 6.73 0.14
N PRO A 57 13.15 7.94 0.74
CA PRO A 57 13.35 8.07 2.19
C PRO A 57 12.23 7.41 3.00
N LEU A 58 10.97 7.63 2.60
CA LEU A 58 9.80 7.03 3.24
C LEU A 58 9.79 5.51 3.09
N TYR A 59 10.13 5.00 1.91
CA TYR A 59 10.27 3.56 1.69
C TYR A 59 11.33 2.92 2.60
N ASP A 60 12.51 3.54 2.73
CA ASP A 60 13.60 3.02 3.57
C ASP A 60 13.18 3.02 5.07
N GLU A 61 12.43 4.04 5.51
CA GLU A 61 11.85 4.12 6.86
C GLU A 61 10.81 3.01 7.11
N LEU A 62 9.88 2.82 6.18
CA LEU A 62 8.85 1.78 6.27
C LEU A 62 9.45 0.37 6.21
N CYS A 63 10.50 0.15 5.40
CA CYS A 63 11.23 -1.12 5.40
C CYS A 63 11.86 -1.40 6.77
N THR A 64 12.39 -0.37 7.43
CA THR A 64 12.95 -0.49 8.78
C THR A 64 11.85 -0.83 9.80
N LEU A 65 10.72 -0.12 9.75
CA LEU A 65 9.56 -0.34 10.63
C LEU A 65 8.93 -1.73 10.43
N ALA A 66 8.95 -2.26 9.20
CA ALA A 66 8.50 -3.62 8.87
C ALA A 66 9.45 -4.73 9.36
N GLY A 67 10.55 -4.38 10.03
CA GLY A 67 11.54 -5.32 10.56
C GLY A 67 12.70 -5.64 9.61
N GLY A 68 12.82 -4.93 8.48
CA GLY A 68 14.00 -5.00 7.61
C GLY A 68 14.18 -6.30 6.82
N SER A 69 13.15 -7.15 6.73
CA SER A 69 13.26 -8.39 5.96
C SER A 69 13.28 -8.14 4.45
N ASP A 70 14.01 -8.98 3.72
CA ASP A 70 14.14 -8.86 2.27
C ASP A 70 12.79 -8.96 1.53
N HIS A 71 11.91 -9.89 1.92
CA HIS A 71 10.58 -10.01 1.34
C HIS A 71 9.69 -8.80 1.63
N ALA A 72 9.69 -8.28 2.86
CA ALA A 72 8.91 -7.09 3.20
C ALA A 72 9.36 -5.88 2.37
N ALA A 73 10.68 -5.68 2.23
CA ALA A 73 11.20 -4.59 1.42
C ALA A 73 10.82 -4.74 -0.07
N ARG A 74 10.91 -5.95 -0.64
CA ARG A 74 10.46 -6.22 -2.01
C ARG A 74 8.97 -5.89 -2.18
N PHE A 75 8.12 -6.36 -1.25
CA PHE A 75 6.68 -6.09 -1.24
C PHE A 75 6.38 -4.59 -1.15
N LEU A 76 6.99 -3.89 -0.20
CA LEU A 76 6.74 -2.46 0.03
C LEU A 76 7.07 -1.62 -1.21
N SER A 77 8.03 -2.02 -2.03
CA SER A 77 8.30 -1.31 -3.29
C SER A 77 7.15 -1.34 -4.28
N PHE A 78 6.24 -2.32 -4.17
CA PHE A 78 5.18 -2.63 -5.13
C PHE A 78 5.67 -2.70 -6.59
N TYR A 79 6.96 -2.98 -6.81
CA TYR A 79 7.53 -3.11 -8.14
C TYR A 79 7.24 -4.52 -8.67
N CYS A 80 6.50 -4.60 -9.78
CA CYS A 80 6.06 -5.85 -10.40
C CYS A 80 5.34 -6.81 -9.40
N PRO A 81 4.22 -6.37 -8.78
CA PRO A 81 3.48 -7.21 -7.85
C PRO A 81 2.78 -8.36 -8.60
N PRO A 82 2.33 -9.41 -7.91
CA PRO A 82 1.42 -10.37 -8.54
C PRO A 82 0.11 -9.68 -8.98
N PRO A 83 -0.64 -10.23 -9.95
CA PRO A 83 -1.93 -9.66 -10.33
C PRO A 83 -2.88 -9.54 -9.13
N TYR A 84 -3.47 -8.36 -8.97
CA TYR A 84 -4.12 -7.93 -7.73
C TYR A 84 -5.61 -7.60 -7.87
N LEU A 85 -5.99 -6.82 -8.89
CA LEU A 85 -7.30 -6.16 -8.95
C LEU A 85 -8.13 -6.62 -10.15
N SER A 86 -9.44 -6.81 -9.93
CA SER A 86 -10.35 -7.39 -10.94
C SER A 86 -10.98 -6.31 -11.84
N ALA A 87 -11.59 -5.28 -11.25
CA ALA A 87 -12.23 -4.17 -11.96
C ALA A 87 -12.51 -2.97 -11.04
N CYS A 88 -12.68 -1.79 -11.64
CA CYS A 88 -13.22 -0.61 -10.97
C CYS A 88 -14.13 0.17 -11.92
N SER A 89 -15.12 0.85 -11.36
CA SER A 89 -15.99 1.80 -12.08
C SER A 89 -15.89 3.16 -11.41
N GLN A 90 -15.76 4.23 -12.20
CA GLN A 90 -15.60 5.59 -11.70
C GLN A 90 -16.52 6.53 -12.46
N ALA A 91 -17.15 7.45 -11.73
CA ALA A 91 -17.96 8.53 -12.29
C ALA A 91 -17.49 9.86 -11.72
N ILE A 92 -17.30 10.84 -12.60
CA ILE A 92 -16.90 12.20 -12.23
C ILE A 92 -17.97 13.17 -12.73
N TRP A 93 -18.51 13.97 -11.83
CA TRP A 93 -19.35 15.10 -12.13
C TRP A 93 -18.56 16.39 -11.89
N ALA A 94 -18.24 17.13 -12.96
CA ALA A 94 -17.40 18.34 -12.90
C ALA A 94 -18.21 19.64 -12.73
N GLY A 95 -19.38 19.58 -12.09
CA GLY A 95 -20.23 20.76 -11.86
C GLY A 95 -19.66 21.74 -10.82
N LYS A 96 -20.46 22.75 -10.46
CA LYS A 96 -20.09 23.74 -9.41
C LYS A 96 -19.75 23.07 -8.08
N GLU A 97 -20.42 21.98 -7.77
CA GLU A 97 -20.12 21.07 -6.67
C GLU A 97 -19.62 19.77 -7.30
N PRO A 98 -18.30 19.61 -7.48
CA PRO A 98 -17.77 18.44 -8.13
C PRO A 98 -17.94 17.20 -7.25
N VAL A 99 -18.28 16.08 -7.88
CA VAL A 99 -18.49 14.79 -7.19
C VAL A 99 -17.69 13.71 -7.93
N MET A 100 -17.04 12.85 -7.16
CA MET A 100 -16.42 11.63 -7.66
C MET A 100 -17.00 10.43 -6.91
N VAL A 101 -17.38 9.39 -7.66
CA VAL A 101 -17.83 8.12 -7.10
C VAL A 101 -16.97 7.01 -7.70
N ARG A 102 -16.46 6.12 -6.86
CA ARG A 102 -15.61 4.99 -7.26
C ARG A 102 -16.13 3.73 -6.60
N ASN A 103 -16.24 2.66 -7.39
CA ASN A 103 -16.51 1.32 -6.92
C ASN A 103 -15.35 0.40 -7.32
N TYR A 104 -14.99 -0.50 -6.41
CA TYR A 104 -13.94 -1.50 -6.61
C TYR A 104 -14.49 -2.90 -6.39
N ASP A 105 -14.25 -3.79 -7.33
CA ASP A 105 -14.74 -5.16 -7.29
C ASP A 105 -13.72 -6.06 -6.56
N TYR A 106 -13.76 -5.99 -5.23
CA TYR A 106 -12.90 -6.81 -4.36
C TYR A 106 -13.51 -8.16 -4.02
N ASN A 107 -12.64 -9.15 -3.86
CA ASN A 107 -13.00 -10.33 -3.07
C ASN A 107 -13.10 -9.90 -1.60
N PRO A 108 -14.23 -10.13 -0.91
CA PRO A 108 -14.41 -9.69 0.48
C PRO A 108 -13.41 -10.33 1.47
N ASN A 109 -12.74 -11.42 1.08
CA ASN A 109 -11.71 -12.06 1.89
C ASN A 109 -10.29 -11.52 1.61
N ALA A 110 -10.12 -10.66 0.61
CA ALA A 110 -8.82 -10.10 0.22
C ALA A 110 -8.76 -8.57 0.37
N PHE A 111 -9.78 -7.97 0.98
CA PHE A 111 -9.89 -6.53 1.15
C PHE A 111 -9.49 -6.12 2.58
N ASP A 112 -8.56 -5.16 2.68
CA ASP A 112 -7.96 -4.72 3.95
C ASP A 112 -8.96 -4.10 4.93
N ALA A 113 -10.06 -3.54 4.42
CA ALA A 113 -11.07 -2.82 5.20
C ALA A 113 -10.44 -1.77 6.14
N MET A 114 -9.44 -1.04 5.64
CA MET A 114 -8.65 -0.08 6.40
C MET A 114 -8.77 1.33 5.82
N VAL A 115 -9.08 2.31 6.68
CA VAL A 115 -8.93 3.73 6.36
C VAL A 115 -7.66 4.26 7.01
N LEU A 116 -6.79 4.88 6.22
CA LEU A 116 -5.57 5.53 6.69
C LEU A 116 -5.71 7.05 6.63
N ARG A 117 -5.18 7.72 7.64
CA ARG A 117 -4.87 9.16 7.63
C ARG A 117 -3.42 9.35 8.01
N THR A 118 -2.64 9.96 7.14
CA THR A 118 -1.21 10.20 7.36
C THR A 118 -0.84 11.66 7.11
N ASN A 119 0.34 12.07 7.60
CA ASN A 119 1.00 13.33 7.23
C ASN A 119 2.47 13.08 6.85
N TRP A 120 2.73 11.92 6.25
CA TRP A 120 4.07 11.47 5.94
C TRP A 120 4.73 12.39 4.92
N GLN A 121 6.00 12.71 5.14
CA GLN A 121 6.72 13.70 4.34
C GLN A 121 5.99 15.06 4.23
N GLY A 122 5.18 15.43 5.23
CA GLY A 122 4.43 16.69 5.27
C GLY A 122 3.20 16.74 4.35
N HIS A 123 2.80 15.62 3.77
CA HIS A 123 1.61 15.54 2.91
C HIS A 123 0.46 14.88 3.67
N GLN A 124 -0.55 15.69 4.01
CA GLN A 124 -1.75 15.18 4.67
C GLN A 124 -2.68 14.53 3.65
N VAL A 125 -2.92 13.22 3.82
CA VAL A 125 -3.85 12.45 2.99
C VAL A 125 -4.71 11.55 3.87
N MET A 126 -5.90 11.22 3.38
CA MET A 126 -6.80 10.25 4.00
C MET A 126 -7.41 9.39 2.91
N GLY A 127 -7.62 8.11 3.17
CA GLY A 127 -8.27 7.24 2.20
C GLY A 127 -8.43 5.81 2.65
N THR A 128 -9.14 5.03 1.85
CA THR A 128 -9.17 3.58 1.95
C THR A 128 -7.84 3.03 1.46
N SER A 129 -7.13 2.33 2.34
CA SER A 129 -5.82 1.78 2.06
C SER A 129 -5.88 0.39 1.47
N ASP A 130 -4.89 0.15 0.63
CA ASP A 130 -4.54 -1.15 0.11
C ASP A 130 -3.02 -1.21 -0.05
N GLY A 131 -2.43 -2.38 0.17
CA GLY A 131 -0.98 -2.57 0.14
C GLY A 131 -0.26 -1.91 1.31
N LEU A 132 -0.95 -1.64 2.42
CA LEU A 132 -0.44 -1.15 3.71
C LEU A 132 0.13 0.28 3.73
N TRP A 133 0.51 0.86 2.60
CA TRP A 133 1.00 2.24 2.53
C TRP A 133 0.57 2.98 1.25
N GLY A 134 -0.32 2.37 0.46
CA GLY A 134 -1.03 2.98 -0.66
C GLY A 134 -2.50 3.24 -0.34
N LEU A 135 -3.15 4.05 -1.18
CA LEU A 135 -4.58 4.36 -1.12
C LEU A 135 -5.22 4.00 -2.46
N VAL A 136 -6.37 3.32 -2.42
CA VAL A 136 -7.21 3.06 -3.60
C VAL A 136 -8.27 4.13 -3.78
N ASP A 137 -8.69 4.78 -2.70
CA ASP A 137 -9.67 5.87 -2.71
C ASP A 137 -9.36 6.86 -1.59
N GLY A 138 -9.56 8.16 -1.80
CA GLY A 138 -9.16 9.21 -0.83
C GLY A 138 -9.07 10.60 -1.40
#